data_AF-A0A1G8V4R6-F1
#
_entry.id   AF-A0A1G8V4R6-F1
#
_cell.length_a   1.000
_cell.length_b   1.000
_cell.length_c   1.000
_cell.angle_alpha   90.00
_cell.angle_beta   90.00
_cell.angle_gamma   90.00
#
_symmetry.space_group_name_H-M   'P 1'
#
loop_
_entity.id
_entity.type
_entity.pdbx_description
1 polymer ?
#
loop_
_entity_poly.entity_id
_entity_poly.type
_entity_poly.pdbx_seq_one_letter_code
_entity_poly.pdbx_strand_id
1 'polypeptide(L)' 'MDEDMLEDQRRLVELIEAEGWDVTDLEISAYDSPWADEDDPEATVTITARKPYESDEGDGNSGDEDDENPFRLK' A
#
# COMPACT_ATOMS: atom_id res chain seq x y z
N MET A 1 22.60 -11.26 -2.87
CA MET A 1 21.58 -10.26 -3.20
C MET A 1 22.30 -9.24 -4.04
N ASP A 2 21.92 -9.17 -5.31
CA ASP A 2 22.56 -8.37 -6.33
C ASP A 2 22.37 -6.87 -6.03
N GLU A 3 23.42 -6.07 -6.22
CA GLU A 3 23.41 -4.63 -5.92
C GLU A 3 22.36 -3.89 -6.76
N ASP A 4 22.12 -4.36 -7.99
CA ASP A 4 21.10 -3.84 -8.90
C ASP A 4 19.68 -3.98 -8.33
N MET A 5 19.37 -5.09 -7.64
CA MET A 5 18.06 -5.31 -7.02
C MET A 5 17.79 -4.33 -5.88
N LEU A 6 18.83 -3.97 -5.12
CA LEU A 6 18.73 -3.00 -4.03
C LEU A 6 18.56 -1.57 -4.56
N GLU A 7 19.18 -1.26 -5.71
CA GLU A 7 19.01 0.02 -6.39
C GLU A 7 17.57 0.19 -6.91
N ASP A 8 17.02 -0.84 -7.54
CA ASP A 8 15.63 -0.84 -8.03
C ASP A 8 14.61 -0.70 -6.89
N GLN A 9 14.82 -1.42 -5.78
CA GLN A 9 14.02 -1.28 -4.57
C GLN A 9 14.04 0.16 -4.06
N ARG A 10 15.23 0.76 -3.94
CA ARG A 10 15.36 2.13 -3.43
C ARG A 10 14.64 3.12 -4.33
N ARG A 11 14.78 2.95 -5.65
CA ARG A 11 14.08 3.78 -6.64
C ARG A 11 12.56 3.67 -6.52
N LEU A 12 12.03 2.47 -6.27
CA LEU A 12 10.60 2.26 -6.05
C LEU A 12 10.10 3.00 -4.79
N VAL A 13 10.85 2.94 -3.69
CA VAL A 13 10.52 3.68 -2.46
C VAL A 13 10.52 5.19 -2.72
N GLU A 14 11.57 5.71 -3.35
CA GLU A 14 11.70 7.14 -3.65
C GLU A 14 10.53 7.64 -4.52
N LEU A 15 10.05 6.84 -5.48
CA LEU A 15 8.88 7.17 -6.30
C LEU A 15 7.58 7.21 -5.47
N ILE A 16 7.39 6.24 -4.58
CA ILE A 16 6.20 6.17 -3.72
C ILE A 16 6.18 7.34 -2.73
N GLU A 17 7.31 7.67 -2.13
CA GLU A 17 7.45 8.80 -1.22
C GLU A 17 7.28 10.15 -1.93
N ALA A 18 7.80 10.30 -3.16
CA ALA A 18 7.60 11.50 -3.97
C ALA A 18 6.11 11.76 -4.30
N GLU A 19 5.31 10.71 -4.41
CA GLU A 19 3.85 10.79 -4.55
C GLU A 19 3.11 11.11 -3.23
N GLY A 20 3.84 11.33 -2.14
CA GLY A 20 3.31 11.71 -0.83
C GLY A 20 2.77 10.55 -0.02
N TRP A 21 3.20 9.33 -0.31
CA TRP A 21 2.93 8.16 0.52
C TRP A 21 4.08 7.93 1.52
N ASP A 22 3.74 7.60 2.75
CA ASP A 22 4.69 7.22 3.79
C ASP A 22 4.87 5.70 3.77
N VAL A 23 6.07 5.22 3.40
CA VAL A 23 6.38 3.79 3.32
C VAL A 23 6.63 3.25 4.73
N THR A 24 5.77 2.35 5.18
CA THR A 24 5.82 1.82 6.56
C THR A 24 6.46 0.44 6.65
N ASP A 25 6.43 -0.33 5.58
CA ASP A 25 6.98 -1.69 5.55
C ASP A 25 7.48 -2.04 4.14
N LEU A 26 8.57 -2.81 4.09
CA LEU A 26 9.17 -3.26 2.85
C LEU A 26 9.75 -4.66 3.04
N GLU A 27 9.27 -5.59 2.21
CA GLU A 27 9.74 -6.97 2.18
C GLU A 27 10.31 -7.29 0.80
N ILE A 28 11.48 -7.91 0.76
CA ILE A 28 12.07 -8.45 -0.47
C ILE A 28 12.22 -9.95 -0.30
N SER A 29 11.72 -10.68 -1.29
CA SER A 29 11.93 -12.11 -1.42
C SER A 29 12.47 -12.40 -2.82
N ALA A 30 13.61 -13.06 -2.89
CA ALA A 30 14.04 -13.70 -4.12
C ALA A 30 13.26 -15.01 -4.24
N TYR A 31 12.52 -15.18 -5.33
CA TYR A 31 11.83 -16.43 -5.61
C TYR A 31 12.65 -17.22 -6.63
N ASP A 32 13.39 -18.23 -6.16
CA ASP A 32 13.96 -19.26 -7.04
C ASP A 32 12.82 -20.18 -7.50
N SER A 33 12.23 -19.86 -8.65
CA SER A 33 11.14 -20.65 -9.21
C SER A 33 11.65 -22.04 -9.62
N PRO A 34 11.09 -23.15 -9.09
CA PRO A 34 11.47 -24.49 -9.51
C PRO A 34 10.94 -24.86 -10.91
N TRP A 35 10.19 -23.95 -11.54
CA TRP A 35 9.56 -24.12 -12.86
C TRP A 35 10.06 -23.12 -13.90
N ALA A 36 10.91 -22.16 -13.49
CA ALA A 36 11.62 -21.34 -14.45
C ALA A 36 12.80 -22.18 -14.95
N ASP A 37 12.65 -22.75 -16.14
CA ASP A 37 13.82 -23.06 -16.94
C ASP A 37 14.53 -21.72 -17.19
N GLU A 38 15.83 -21.66 -16.91
CA GLU A 38 16.77 -20.56 -17.21
C GLU A 38 17.10 -19.58 -16.06
N ASP A 39 18.42 -19.37 -15.93
CA ASP A 39 19.26 -18.63 -14.99
C ASP A 39 18.87 -17.18 -14.59
N ASP A 40 17.60 -16.77 -14.64
CA ASP A 40 17.15 -15.42 -14.30
C ASP A 40 16.41 -15.38 -12.95
N PRO A 41 17.07 -15.00 -11.84
CA PRO A 41 16.42 -14.90 -10.53
C PRO A 41 15.37 -13.79 -10.52
N GLU A 42 14.12 -14.13 -10.21
CA GLU A 42 13.04 -13.15 -10.06
C GLU A 42 12.99 -12.60 -8.63
N ALA A 43 13.09 -11.27 -8.52
CA ALA A 43 12.93 -10.54 -7.27
C ALA A 43 11.48 -10.11 -7.08
N THR A 44 10.85 -10.52 -5.98
CA THR A 44 9.53 -9.99 -5.56
C THR A 44 9.72 -9.00 -4.43
N VAL A 45 9.19 -7.78 -4.60
CA VAL A 45 9.18 -6.72 -3.58
C VAL A 45 7.74 -6.41 -3.17
N THR A 46 7.44 -6.49 -1.88
CA THR A 46 6.16 -6.08 -1.28
C THR A 46 6.38 -4.78 -0.51
N ILE A 47 5.57 -3.75 -0.78
CA ILE A 47 5.68 -2.44 -0.13
C ILE A 47 4.33 -2.08 0.49
N THR A 48 4.33 -1.75 1.78
CA THR A 48 3.16 -1.19 2.47
C THR A 48 3.39 0.29 2.71
N ALA A 49 2.46 1.13 2.25
CA ALA A 49 2.53 2.58 2.42
C ALA A 49 1.17 3.18 2.80
N ARG A 50 1.20 4.33 3.48
CA ARG A 50 0.01 5.07 3.93
C ARG A 50 0.02 6.49 3.38
N LYS A 51 -1.15 7.00 2.99
CA LYS A 51 -1.34 8.42 2.66
C LYS A 51 -2.62 8.92 3.33
N PRO A 52 -2.55 9.96 4.18
CA PRO A 52 -3.76 10.57 4.71
C PRO A 52 -4.49 11.27 3.56
N TYR A 53 -5.77 10.98 3.43
CA TYR A 53 -6.67 11.75 2.56
C TYR A 53 -7.39 12.75 3.45
N GLU A 54 -7.53 13.98 2.95
CA GLU A 54 -8.45 14.93 3.58
C GLU A 54 -9.82 14.24 3.62
N SER A 55 -10.33 14.04 4.82
CA SER A 55 -11.74 13.74 4.95
C SER A 55 -12.43 15.02 4.51
N ASP A 56 -13.38 14.93 3.59
CA ASP A 56 -14.33 16.00 3.36
C ASP A 56 -15.13 16.11 4.67
N GLU A 57 -14.55 16.80 5.67
CA GLU A 57 -15.25 17.29 6.85
C GLU A 57 -16.19 18.36 6.33
N GLY A 58 -17.26 17.88 5.70
CA GLY A 58 -18.43 18.67 5.39
C GLY A 58 -18.89 19.31 6.68
N ASP A 59 -18.83 20.63 6.68
CA ASP A 59 -19.61 21.53 7.51
C ASP A 59 -21.02 20.94 7.73
N GLY A 60 -21.20 20.33 8.90
CA GLY A 60 -22.35 19.50 9.23
C GLY A 60 -22.91 19.82 10.61
N ASN A 61 -22.99 21.12 10.95
CA ASN A 61 -23.88 21.58 11.99
C ASN A 61 -25.33 21.43 11.50
N SER A 62 -25.91 20.25 11.69
CA SER A 62 -27.34 19.96 11.70
C SER A 62 -27.47 18.66 12.50
N GLY A 63 -27.82 18.72 13.78
CA GLY A 63 -29.22 18.86 14.14
C GLY A 63 -29.77 17.46 14.38
N ASP A 64 -29.93 17.12 15.66
CA ASP A 64 -30.86 16.12 16.18
C ASP A 64 -32.06 15.92 15.23
N GLU A 65 -32.28 14.70 14.70
CA GLU A 65 -33.59 14.16 14.27
C GLU A 65 -33.46 12.78 13.58
N ASP A 66 -34.12 11.79 14.19
CA ASP A 66 -34.75 10.60 13.61
C ASP A 66 -33.99 9.27 13.39
N ASP A 67 -34.16 8.47 14.45
CA ASP A 67 -34.20 7.01 14.59
C ASP A 67 -35.15 6.32 13.56
N GLU A 68 -34.81 6.30 12.26
CA GLU A 68 -35.55 5.54 11.23
C GLU A 68 -34.63 4.61 10.42
N ASN A 69 -33.97 3.65 11.08
CA ASN A 69 -33.19 2.62 10.36
C ASN A 69 -33.97 1.29 10.29
N PRO A 70 -34.63 0.95 9.16
CA PRO A 70 -35.54 -0.20 9.05
C PRO A 70 -34.84 -1.57 9.02
N PHE A 71 -33.51 -1.61 9.11
CA PHE A 71 -32.72 -2.84 9.02
C PHE A 71 -32.17 -3.33 10.38
N ARG A 72 -32.52 -2.67 11.48
CA ARG A 72 -32.11 -3.15 12.82
C ARG A 72 -32.98 -4.35 13.20
N LEU A 73 -32.42 -5.56 13.02
CA LEU A 73 -33.02 -6.81 13.49
C LEU A 73 -33.17 -6.75 15.02
N LYS A 74 -34.38 -7.00 15.52
CA LYS A 74 -34.76 -6.94 16.93
C LYS A 74 -34.42 -8.22 17.67
#